data_AF-A0A2W2BTG3-F1
#
_entry.id   AF-A0A2W2BTG3-F1
#
_cell.length_a   1.000
_cell.length_b   1.000
_cell.length_c   1.000
_cell.angle_alpha   90.00
_cell.angle_beta   90.00
_cell.angle_gamma   90.00
#
_symmetry.space_group_name_H-M   'P 1'
#
loop_
_entity.id
_entity.type
_entity.pdbx_description
1 polymer ?
#
loop_
_entity_poly.entity_id
_entity_poly.type
_entity_poly.pdbx_seq_one_letter_code
_entity_poly.pdbx_strand_id
1 'polypeptide(L)' 'METINLQLVIDGVPYAVKATPYNFNSEKRFKVHYDGDEYIFAYDSQMSRYTTIGDGAENMPDRVESEIAGKLGNH' A
#
# COMPACT_ATOMS: atom_id res chain seq x y z
N MET A 1 14.14 6.62 -5.55
CA MET A 1 13.13 5.55 -5.62
C MET A 1 12.05 6.03 -6.57
N GLU A 2 11.70 5.22 -7.57
CA GLU A 2 10.70 5.60 -8.56
C GLU A 2 9.28 5.33 -8.04
N THR A 3 8.33 6.18 -8.45
CA THR A 3 6.92 5.96 -8.16
C THR A 3 6.38 4.79 -8.96
N ILE A 4 5.62 3.92 -8.29
CA ILE A 4 4.94 2.77 -8.89
C ILE A 4 3.48 3.15 -9.11
N ASN A 5 3.02 3.11 -10.36
CA ASN A 5 1.61 3.27 -10.69
C ASN A 5 1.01 1.89 -10.92
N LEU A 6 0.01 1.53 -10.12
CA LEU A 6 -0.67 0.25 -10.16
C LEU A 6 -2.12 0.47 -10.63
N GLN A 7 -2.58 -0.37 -11.55
CA GLN A 7 -4.00 -0.54 -11.81
C GLN A 7 -4.46 -1.81 -11.11
N LEU A 8 -5.40 -1.66 -10.19
CA LEU A 8 -6.02 -2.76 -9.47
C LEU A 8 -7.46 -2.90 -9.92
N VAL A 9 -7.96 -4.13 -10.02
CA VAL A 9 -9.38 -4.38 -10.22
C VAL A 9 -9.88 -5.05 -8.95
N ILE A 10 -10.64 -4.32 -8.15
CA ILE A 10 -11.18 -4.78 -6.88
C ILE A 10 -12.69 -4.87 -7.06
N ASP A 11 -13.24 -6.08 -6.92
CA ASP A 11 -14.67 -6.36 -7.12
C ASP A 11 -15.22 -5.87 -8.47
N GLY A 12 -14.39 -5.93 -9.51
CA GLY A 12 -14.75 -5.51 -10.87
C GLY A 12 -14.63 -4.00 -11.11
N VAL A 13 -14.29 -3.21 -10.09
CA VAL A 13 -14.06 -1.77 -10.20
C VAL A 13 -12.55 -1.50 -10.36
N PRO A 14 -12.14 -0.78 -11.43
CA PRO A 14 -10.75 -0.43 -11.62
C PRO A 14 -10.36 0.77 -10.72
N TYR A 15 -9.25 0.62 -10.01
CA TYR A 15 -8.66 1.66 -9.18
C TYR A 15 -7.23 1.97 -9.65
N ALA A 16 -6.91 3.26 -9.68
CA ALA A 16 -5.55 3.72 -9.85
C ALA A 16 -4.91 3.92 -8.47
N VAL A 17 -3.81 3.22 -8.23
CA VAL A 17 -3.03 3.32 -7.00
C VAL A 17 -1.65 3.85 -7.31
N LYS A 18 -1.21 4.87 -6.58
CA LYS A 18 0.13 5.44 -6.73
C LYS A 18 0.93 5.17 -5.47
N ALA A 19 1.97 4.35 -5.58
CA ALA A 19 2.87 4.03 -4.47
C ALA A 19 4.22 4.74 -4.66
N THR A 20 4.66 5.47 -3.65
CA THR A 20 5.96 6.14 -3.63
C THR A 20 6.82 5.54 -2.52
N PRO A 21 7.89 4.81 -2.87
CA PRO A 21 8.76 4.21 -1.86
C PRO A 21 9.61 5.29 -1.18
N TYR A 22 9.81 5.15 0.13
CA TYR A 22 10.70 5.98 0.92
C TYR A 22 11.33 5.19 2.07
N ASN A 23 12.43 5.70 2.62
CA ASN A 23 13.08 5.10 3.78
C ASN A 23 12.71 5.88 5.04
N PHE A 24 12.36 5.16 6.10
CA PHE A 24 12.12 5.72 7.42
C PHE A 24 12.80 4.84 8.46
N ASN A 25 13.74 5.38 9.24
CA ASN A 25 14.53 4.62 10.22
C ASN A 25 15.15 3.33 9.64
N SER A 26 15.73 3.42 8.44
CA SER A 26 16.31 2.28 7.71
C SER A 26 15.32 1.20 7.26
N GLU A 27 14.01 1.43 7.40
CA GLU A 27 12.95 0.58 6.88
C GLU A 27 12.39 1.14 5.57
N LYS A 28 12.17 0.28 4.56
CA LYS A 28 11.48 0.64 3.32
C LYS A 28 9.98 0.71 3.60
N ARG A 29 9.38 1.85 3.29
CA ARG A 29 7.94 2.08 3.39
C ARG A 29 7.40 2.61 2.07
N PHE A 30 6.09 2.56 1.93
CA PHE A 30 5.41 3.12 0.76
C PHE A 30 4.33 4.09 1.21
N LYS A 31 4.37 5.29 0.61
CA LYS A 31 3.25 6.22 0.64
C LYS A 31 2.33 5.87 -0.52
N VAL A 32 1.11 5.45 -0.23
CA VAL A 32 0.15 4.93 -1.20
C VAL A 32 -1.04 5.86 -1.27
N HIS A 33 -1.31 6.40 -2.46
CA HIS A 33 -2.55 7.12 -2.73
C HIS A 33 -3.60 6.17 -3.31
N TYR A 34 -4.76 6.10 -2.67
CA TYR A 34 -5.90 5.30 -3.05
C TYR A 34 -7.19 6.07 -2.74
N ASP A 35 -8.10 6.13 -3.72
CA ASP A 35 -9.43 6.76 -3.61
C ASP A 35 -9.44 8.20 -3.04
N GLY A 36 -8.40 8.98 -3.34
CA GLY A 36 -8.24 10.35 -2.85
C GLY A 36 -7.54 10.48 -1.49
N ASP A 37 -7.39 9.37 -0.78
CA ASP A 37 -6.70 9.30 0.51
C ASP A 37 -5.24 8.86 0.36
N GLU A 38 -4.45 9.08 1.42
CA GLU A 38 -3.06 8.67 1.53
C GLU A 38 -2.89 7.70 2.69
N TYR A 39 -2.22 6.58 2.43
CA TYR A 39 -1.95 5.53 3.39
C TYR A 39 -0.46 5.20 3.42
N ILE A 40 0.04 4.82 4.59
CA ILE A 40 1.42 4.38 4.75
C ILE A 40 1.45 2.87 4.88
N PHE A 41 2.21 2.21 4.00
CA PHE A 41 2.48 0.78 4.07
C PHE A 41 3.88 0.53 4.61
N ALA A 42 3.97 -0.33 5.61
CA ALA A 42 5.20 -0.81 6.23
C ALA A 42 5.23 -2.35 6.19
N TYR A 43 6.43 -2.94 6.26
CA TYR A 43 6.54 -4.40 6.20
C TYR A 43 6.32 -5.01 7.59
N ASP A 44 5.26 -5.80 7.74
CA ASP A 44 5.01 -6.55 8.96
C ASP A 44 5.68 -7.92 8.89
N SER A 45 6.73 -8.10 9.69
CA SER A 45 7.48 -9.36 9.77
C SER A 45 6.67 -10.54 10.32
N GLN A 46 5.65 -10.30 11.16
CA GLN A 46 4.80 -11.36 11.70
C GLN A 46 3.84 -11.89 10.64
N MET A 47 3.33 -10.99 9.79
CA MET A 47 2.43 -11.35 8.69
C MET A 47 3.18 -11.67 7.38
N SER A 48 4.48 -11.41 7.32
CA SER A 48 5.32 -11.54 6.12
C SER A 48 4.79 -10.78 4.90
N ARG A 49 4.16 -9.61 5.12
CA ARG A 49 3.58 -8.78 4.06
C ARG A 49 3.63 -7.30 4.42
N TYR A 50 3.43 -6.43 3.44
CA TYR A 50 3.15 -5.02 3.71
C TYR A 50 1.72 -4.87 4.27
N THR A 51 1.52 -3.93 5.19
CA THR A 51 0.20 -3.60 5.78
C THR A 51 0.12 -2.10 6.05
N THR A 52 -1.10 -1.55 6.14
CA THR A 52 -1.28 -0.13 6.48
C THR A 52 -0.94 0.13 7.95
N ILE A 53 -0.34 1.29 8.22
CA ILE A 53 -0.01 1.74 9.56
C ILE A 53 -0.37 3.22 9.74
N GLY A 54 -0.53 3.62 11.01
CA GLY A 54 -0.82 5.00 11.38
C GLY A 54 -2.31 5.32 11.39
N ASP A 55 -2.63 6.60 11.56
CA ASP A 55 -4.01 7.06 11.65
C ASP A 55 -4.75 6.88 10.33
N GLY A 56 -5.97 6.33 10.39
CA GLY A 56 -6.80 6.08 9.22
C GLY A 56 -6.49 4.77 8.50
N ALA A 57 -5.50 3.99 8.96
CA ALA A 57 -5.26 2.63 8.48
C ALA A 57 -6.53 1.76 8.60
N GLU A 58 -7.31 1.95 9.66
CA GLU A 58 -8.58 1.29 9.91
C GLU A 58 -9.68 1.60 8.87
N ASN A 59 -9.52 2.66 8.07
CA ASN A 59 -10.46 3.02 7.02
C ASN A 59 -10.16 2.33 5.69
N MET A 60 -8.98 1.73 5.54
CA MET A 60 -8.63 0.94 4.36
C MET A 60 -9.39 -0.39 4.39
N PRO A 61 -10.20 -0.73 3.36
CA PRO A 61 -10.85 -2.03 3.33
C PRO A 61 -9.83 -3.17 3.22
N ASP A 62 -9.96 -4.22 4.05
CA ASP A 62 -9.02 -5.35 4.14
C ASP A 62 -8.64 -5.94 2.78
N ARG A 63 -9.62 -6.08 1.89
CA ARG A 63 -9.41 -6.63 0.55
C ARG A 63 -8.52 -5.72 -0.30
N VAL A 64 -8.74 -4.41 -0.22
CA VAL A 64 -7.94 -3.42 -0.94
C VAL A 64 -6.51 -3.42 -0.41
N GLU A 65 -6.35 -3.41 0.91
CA GLU A 65 -5.03 -3.50 1.55
C GLU A 65 -4.28 -4.73 1.04
N SER A 66 -4.92 -5.90 1.09
CA SER A 66 -4.28 -7.16 0.71
C SER A 66 -3.82 -7.18 -0.75
N GLU A 67 -4.63 -6.63 -1.67
CA GLU A 67 -4.27 -6.53 -3.09
C GLU A 67 -3.09 -5.56 -3.32
N ILE A 68 -3.12 -4.39 -2.66
CA ILE A 68 -2.03 -3.41 -2.72
C ILE A 68 -0.75 -4.02 -2.16
N ALA A 69 -0.82 -4.62 -0.97
CA ALA A 69 0.31 -5.27 -0.30
C ALA A 69 0.96 -6.35 -1.17
N GLY A 70 0.15 -7.16 -1.84
CA GLY A 70 0.63 -8.17 -2.80
C GLY A 70 1.39 -7.57 -3.97
N LYS A 71 0.99 -6.39 -4.47
CA LYS A 71 1.77 -5.68 -5.52
C LYS A 71 3.05 -5.09 -4.97
N LEU A 72 3.02 -4.45 -3.81
CA LEU A 72 4.20 -3.83 -3.19
C LEU A 72 5.30 -4.86 -2.87
N GLY A 73 4.93 -6.08 -2.47
CA GLY A 73 5.88 -7.16 -2.21
C GLY A 73 6.73 -7.57 -3.43
N ASN A 74 6.31 -7.22 -4.64
CA ASN A 74 7.05 -7.50 -5.87
C ASN A 74 7.99 -6.35 -6.30
N HIS A 75 8.12 -5.29 -5.50
CA HIS A 75 8.90 -4.08 -5.79
C HIS A 75 9.85 -3.70 -4.65
#